data_AF-A0A2V5SA21-F1
#
_entry.id   AF-A0A2V5SA21-F1
#
_cell.length_a   1.000
_cell.length_b   1.000
_cell.length_c   1.000
_cell.angle_alpha   90.00
_cell.angle_beta   90.00
_cell.angle_gamma   90.00
#
_symmetry.space_group_name_H-M   'P 1'
#
loop_
_entity.id
_entity.type
_entity.pdbx_description
1 polymer ?
#
loop_
_entity_poly.entity_id
_entity_poly.type
_entity_poly.pdbx_seq_one_letter_code
_entity_poly.pdbx_strand_id
1 'polypeptide(L)'
;MLTFFCVLLGAIIFEYSNGFHDAANAIATVVSTRVLTPRKAIAMAAFFNLAGALFGGAVASTIGKGLVDTNVVSMTTVLSAVIAAFTWNITTWWFGLPSSSSHALIGGLCGAALAAASGNWSVIKWNAGVWPKVVVPMITSPFAGFIFGALLMFLLFVALQR
;
A
#
# COMPACT_ATOMS: atom_id res chain seq x y z
N MET A 1 4.19 -25.98 -7.28
CA MET A 1 4.24 -25.43 -8.66
C MET A 1 2.94 -24.71 -9.01
N LEU A 2 1.78 -25.37 -9.03
CA LEU A 2 0.48 -24.71 -9.32
C LEU A 2 0.17 -23.53 -8.39
N THR A 3 0.28 -23.72 -7.07
CA THR A 3 0.01 -22.67 -6.06
C THR A 3 0.89 -21.44 -6.22
N PHE A 4 2.15 -21.62 -6.64
CA PHE A 4 3.06 -20.51 -6.93
C PHE A 4 2.54 -19.67 -8.09
N PHE A 5 2.10 -20.29 -9.19
CA PHE A 5 1.52 -19.56 -10.32
C PHE A 5 0.22 -18.84 -9.93
N CYS A 6 -0.62 -19.46 -9.09
CA CYS A 6 -1.81 -18.79 -8.55
C CYS A 6 -1.46 -17.56 -7.71
N VAL A 7 -0.45 -17.67 -6.83
CA VAL A 7 0.05 -16.53 -6.04
C VAL A 7 0.59 -15.42 -6.95
N LEU A 8 1.40 -15.78 -7.95
CA LEU A 8 1.96 -14.82 -8.90
C LEU A 8 0.86 -14.07 -9.66
N LEU A 9 -0.12 -14.81 -10.18
CA LEU A 9 -1.25 -14.24 -10.90
C LEU A 9 -2.10 -13.35 -9.97
N GLY A 10 -2.38 -13.80 -8.74
CA GLY A 10 -3.08 -13.01 -7.74
C GLY A 10 -2.34 -11.72 -7.38
N ALA A 11 -1.02 -11.78 -7.21
CA ALA A 11 -0.20 -10.62 -6.90
C ALA A 11 -0.20 -9.60 -8.05
N ILE A 12 -0.12 -10.06 -9.31
CA ILE A 12 -0.20 -9.19 -10.48
C ILE A 12 -1.57 -8.49 -10.55
N ILE A 13 -2.66 -9.24 -10.30
CA ILE A 13 -4.02 -8.67 -10.28
C ILE A 13 -4.18 -7.65 -9.14
N PHE A 14 -3.65 -7.97 -7.96
CA PHE A 14 -3.66 -7.05 -6.82
C PHE A 14 -2.88 -5.77 -7.12
N GLU A 15 -1.66 -5.87 -7.66
CA GLU A 15 -0.86 -4.69 -8.02
C GLU A 15 -1.49 -3.86 -9.13
N TYR A 16 -2.16 -4.50 -10.10
CA TYR A 16 -2.96 -3.77 -11.08
C TYR A 16 -4.08 -2.97 -10.41
N SER A 17 -4.79 -3.57 -9.44
CA SER A 17 -5.83 -2.88 -8.66
C SER A 17 -5.28 -1.72 -7.84
N ASN A 18 -4.14 -1.95 -7.19
CA ASN A 18 -3.42 -0.96 -6.42
C ASN A 18 -3.03 0.25 -7.28
N GLY A 19 -2.54 -0.01 -8.50
CA GLY A 19 -2.12 1.01 -9.44
C GLY A 19 -3.22 2.03 -9.78
N PHE A 20 -4.44 1.60 -10.10
CA PHE A 20 -5.51 2.56 -10.43
C PHE A 20 -6.16 3.20 -9.19
N HIS A 21 -6.14 2.52 -8.03
CA HIS A 21 -6.54 3.13 -6.76
C HIS A 21 -5.63 4.31 -6.39
N ASP A 22 -4.32 4.10 -6.44
CA ASP A 22 -3.35 5.07 -5.93
C ASP A 22 -2.92 6.08 -6.99
N ALA A 23 -3.06 5.78 -8.30
CA ALA A 23 -2.74 6.73 -9.37
C ALA A 23 -3.49 8.06 -9.20
N ALA A 24 -4.74 8.02 -8.72
CA ALA A 24 -5.53 9.22 -8.45
C ALA A 24 -4.82 10.18 -7.47
N ASN A 25 -4.15 9.64 -6.44
CA ASN A 25 -3.43 10.44 -5.44
C ASN A 25 -2.27 11.23 -6.06
N ALA A 26 -1.59 10.67 -7.07
CA ALA A 26 -0.43 11.29 -7.71
C ALA A 26 -0.80 12.29 -8.82
N ILE A 27 -1.95 12.09 -9.49
CA ILE A 27 -2.30 12.87 -10.69
C ILE A 27 -3.43 13.89 -10.48
N ALA A 28 -4.17 13.83 -9.36
CA ALA A 28 -5.33 14.69 -9.14
C ALA A 28 -5.02 16.19 -9.27
N THR A 29 -3.87 16.66 -8.77
CA THR A 29 -3.48 18.08 -8.79
C THR A 29 -3.15 18.57 -10.21
N VAL A 30 -2.36 17.82 -10.97
CA VAL A 30 -1.95 18.22 -12.34
C VAL A 30 -3.07 18.10 -13.36
N VAL A 31 -4.02 17.17 -13.15
CA VAL A 31 -5.19 17.00 -14.01
C VAL A 31 -6.26 18.05 -13.70
N SER A 32 -6.54 18.32 -12.42
CA SER A 32 -7.54 19.33 -12.02
C SER A 32 -7.13 20.76 -12.40
N THR A 33 -5.84 21.08 -12.33
CA THR A 33 -5.28 22.36 -12.80
C THR A 33 -5.09 22.43 -14.31
N ARG A 34 -5.40 21.34 -15.05
CA ARG A 34 -5.28 21.22 -16.51
C ARG A 34 -3.86 21.44 -17.04
N VAL A 35 -2.84 21.27 -16.20
CA VAL A 35 -1.43 21.32 -16.62
C VAL A 35 -1.09 20.13 -17.53
N LEU A 36 -1.64 18.94 -17.22
CA LEU A 36 -1.51 17.75 -18.04
C LEU A 36 -2.87 17.18 -18.43
N THR A 37 -2.94 16.58 -19.62
CA THR A 37 -4.09 15.75 -20.00
C THR A 37 -4.08 14.45 -19.19
N PRO A 38 -5.25 13.82 -18.92
CA PRO A 38 -5.32 12.59 -18.13
C PRO A 38 -4.40 11.48 -18.64
N ARG A 39 -4.29 11.30 -19.96
CA ARG A 39 -3.41 10.29 -20.58
C ARG A 39 -1.93 10.53 -20.27
N LYS A 40 -1.47 11.79 -20.34
CA LYS A 40 -0.08 12.15 -20.04
C LYS A 40 0.21 11.97 -18.55
N ALA A 41 -0.73 12.36 -17.69
CA ALA A 41 -0.58 12.21 -16.25
C ALA A 41 -0.51 10.72 -15.82
N ILE A 42 -1.35 9.85 -16.41
CA ILE A 42 -1.30 8.40 -16.18
C ILE A 42 0.03 7.81 -16.65
N ALA A 43 0.52 8.19 -17.82
CA ALA A 43 1.81 7.70 -18.32
C ALA A 43 2.98 8.10 -17.39
N MET A 44 2.97 9.33 -16.88
CA MET A 44 3.92 9.82 -15.88
C MET A 44 3.81 9.00 -14.58
N ALA A 45 2.60 8.82 -14.06
CA ALA A 45 2.38 8.05 -12.84
C ALA A 45 2.82 6.59 -12.99
N ALA A 46 2.53 5.94 -14.12
CA ALA A 46 2.97 4.57 -14.39
C ALA A 46 4.50 4.44 -14.38
N PHE A 47 5.20 5.35 -15.05
CA PHE A 47 6.66 5.36 -15.09
C PHE A 47 7.27 5.54 -13.69
N PHE A 48 6.83 6.55 -12.93
CA PHE A 48 7.39 6.82 -11.61
C PHE A 48 6.98 5.79 -10.55
N ASN A 49 5.78 5.22 -10.62
CA ASN A 49 5.40 4.11 -9.72
C ASN A 49 6.24 2.87 -9.99
N LEU A 50 6.47 2.51 -11.26
CA LEU A 50 7.35 1.39 -11.61
C LEU A 50 8.78 1.65 -11.11
N ALA A 51 9.33 2.84 -11.37
CA ALA A 51 10.65 3.21 -10.89
C ALA A 51 10.74 3.11 -9.36
N GLY A 52 9.78 3.68 -8.64
CA GLY A 52 9.70 3.60 -7.17
C GLY A 52 9.61 2.17 -6.66
N ALA A 53 8.80 1.31 -7.30
CA ALA A 53 8.68 -0.10 -6.94
C ALA A 53 10.01 -0.85 -7.08
N LEU A 54 10.81 -0.55 -8.10
CA LEU A 54 12.15 -1.15 -8.29
C LEU A 54 13.14 -0.76 -7.17
N PHE A 55 12.94 0.39 -6.52
CA PHE A 55 13.75 0.82 -5.38
C PHE A 55 13.16 0.44 -4.00
N GLY A 56 11.91 -0.06 -3.96
CA GLY A 56 11.09 -0.24 -2.74
C GLY A 56 11.41 -1.45 -1.85
N GLY A 57 12.63 -1.99 -1.87
CA GLY A 57 12.98 -3.26 -1.20
C GLY A 57 12.76 -3.27 0.34
N ALA A 58 12.87 -2.12 1.00
CA ALA A 58 12.73 -2.02 2.46
C ALA A 58 11.30 -2.30 2.95
N VAL A 59 10.28 -1.85 2.21
CA VAL A 59 8.87 -2.08 2.55
C VAL A 59 8.52 -3.56 2.33
N ALA A 60 8.98 -4.13 1.22
CA ALA A 60 8.81 -5.56 0.94
C ALA A 60 9.43 -6.44 2.05
N SER A 61 10.62 -6.10 2.54
CA SER A 61 11.25 -6.80 3.68
C SER A 61 10.43 -6.68 4.97
N THR A 62 9.88 -5.49 5.22
CA THR A 62 9.03 -5.24 6.39
C THR A 62 7.76 -6.09 6.37
N ILE A 63 7.06 -6.14 5.24
CA ILE A 63 5.85 -6.97 5.10
C ILE A 63 6.22 -8.46 5.14
N GLY A 64 7.30 -8.87 4.45
CA GLY A 64 7.67 -10.28 4.31
C GLY A 64 8.22 -10.95 5.57
N LYS A 65 8.82 -10.20 6.51
CA LYS A 65 9.45 -10.79 7.72
C LYS A 65 9.10 -10.08 9.03
N GLY A 66 8.62 -8.84 8.95
CA GLY A 66 8.50 -7.94 10.09
C GLY A 66 7.20 -8.03 10.87
N LEU A 67 6.14 -8.59 10.29
CA LEU A 67 4.77 -8.47 10.84
C LEU A 67 4.23 -9.75 11.46
N VAL A 68 4.54 -10.91 10.88
CA VAL A 68 4.08 -12.22 11.35
C VAL A 68 5.25 -13.20 11.47
N ASP A 69 5.07 -14.29 12.21
CA ASP A 69 6.02 -15.40 12.20
C ASP A 69 6.06 -16.05 10.81
N THR A 70 7.24 -16.11 10.22
CA THR A 70 7.47 -16.68 8.89
C THR A 70 7.25 -18.20 8.86
N ASN A 71 7.29 -18.87 10.01
CA ASN A 71 7.12 -20.33 10.09
C ASN A 71 5.71 -20.78 9.66
N VAL A 72 4.70 -19.93 9.82
CA VAL A 72 3.31 -20.23 9.42
C VAL A 72 2.97 -19.71 8.01
N VAL A 73 3.90 -18.98 7.38
CA VAL A 73 3.67 -18.36 6.08
C VAL A 73 3.99 -19.39 5.01
N SER A 74 2.94 -19.87 4.36
CA SER A 74 3.02 -20.72 3.18
C SER A 74 2.46 -20.01 1.95
N MET A 75 2.63 -20.59 0.76
CA MET A 75 2.07 -20.05 -0.48
C MET A 75 0.54 -19.89 -0.41
N THR A 76 -0.17 -20.76 0.32
CA THR A 76 -1.61 -20.61 0.51
C THR A 76 -1.94 -19.45 1.43
N THR A 77 -1.16 -19.23 2.50
CA THR A 77 -1.29 -18.06 3.38
C THR A 77 -1.13 -16.76 2.59
N VAL A 78 -0.11 -16.69 1.72
CA VAL A 78 0.12 -15.51 0.86
C VAL A 78 -1.02 -15.34 -0.14
N LEU A 79 -1.48 -16.41 -0.77
CA LEU A 79 -2.61 -16.35 -1.70
C LEU A 79 -3.88 -15.82 -1.01
N SER A 80 -4.21 -16.32 0.17
CA SER A 80 -5.35 -15.86 0.96
C SER A 80 -5.24 -14.39 1.35
N ALA A 81 -4.04 -13.94 1.75
CA ALA A 81 -3.78 -12.54 2.07
C ALA A 81 -4.02 -11.62 0.86
N VAL A 82 -3.49 -12.00 -0.30
CA VAL A 82 -3.64 -11.23 -1.55
C VAL A 82 -5.09 -11.20 -2.03
N ILE A 83 -5.81 -12.32 -1.95
CA ILE A 83 -7.24 -12.38 -2.29
C ILE A 83 -8.04 -11.46 -1.36
N ALA A 84 -7.83 -11.55 -0.05
CA ALA A 84 -8.53 -10.70 0.93
C ALA A 84 -8.27 -9.21 0.66
N ALA A 85 -7.00 -8.84 0.41
CA ALA A 85 -6.62 -7.46 0.11
C ALA A 85 -7.25 -6.97 -1.20
N PHE A 86 -7.23 -7.79 -2.26
CA PHE A 86 -7.85 -7.48 -3.54
C PHE A 86 -9.36 -7.30 -3.41
N THR A 87 -10.04 -8.22 -2.72
CA THR A 87 -11.49 -8.10 -2.45
C THR A 87 -11.80 -6.80 -1.72
N TRP A 88 -11.00 -6.42 -0.72
CA TRP A 88 -11.19 -5.15 -0.01
C TRP A 88 -10.97 -3.94 -0.92
N ASN A 89 -9.91 -3.95 -1.73
CA ASN A 89 -9.63 -2.88 -2.70
C ASN A 89 -10.82 -2.67 -3.63
N ILE A 90 -11.25 -3.71 -4.36
CA ILE A 90 -12.40 -3.61 -5.28
C ILE A 90 -13.67 -3.15 -4.57
N THR A 91 -13.91 -3.62 -3.34
CA THR A 91 -15.05 -3.19 -2.52
C THR A 91 -15.00 -1.69 -2.26
N THR A 92 -13.88 -1.18 -1.75
CA THR A 92 -13.71 0.25 -1.45
C THR A 92 -13.72 1.11 -2.70
N TRP A 93 -13.15 0.64 -3.81
CA TRP A 93 -13.23 1.29 -5.10
C TRP A 93 -14.68 1.44 -5.58
N TRP A 94 -15.46 0.36 -5.49
CA TRP A 94 -16.86 0.35 -5.91
C TRP A 94 -17.69 1.38 -5.13
N PHE A 95 -17.37 1.57 -3.84
CA PHE A 95 -18.01 2.59 -3.00
C PHE A 95 -17.36 3.98 -3.09
N GLY A 96 -16.31 4.16 -3.90
CA GLY A 96 -15.58 5.43 -4.01
C GLY A 96 -14.88 5.86 -2.71
N LEU A 97 -14.58 4.91 -1.83
CA LEU A 97 -13.93 5.17 -0.54
C LEU A 97 -12.41 5.23 -0.72
N PRO A 98 -11.73 6.29 -0.24
CA PRO A 98 -10.27 6.29 -0.19
C PRO A 98 -9.81 5.22 0.80
N SER A 99 -9.01 4.28 0.32
CA SER A 99 -8.53 3.13 1.08
C SER A 99 -7.06 2.90 0.79
N SER A 100 -6.32 2.38 1.78
CA SER A 100 -4.91 2.06 1.61
C SER A 100 -4.74 0.57 1.27
N SER A 101 -4.29 0.29 0.05
CA SER A 101 -3.99 -1.07 -0.41
C SER A 101 -2.94 -1.78 0.45
N SER A 102 -1.94 -1.03 0.95
CA SER A 102 -0.91 -1.59 1.83
C SER A 102 -1.50 -2.09 3.16
N HIS A 103 -2.44 -1.33 3.75
CA HIS A 103 -3.11 -1.76 4.98
C HIS A 103 -4.07 -2.92 4.72
N ALA A 104 -4.73 -2.95 3.56
CA ALA A 104 -5.54 -4.09 3.13
C ALA A 104 -4.68 -5.37 3.05
N LEU A 105 -3.49 -5.29 2.45
CA LEU A 105 -2.54 -6.41 2.36
C LEU A 105 -2.01 -6.84 3.73
N ILE A 106 -1.64 -5.89 4.60
CA ILE A 106 -1.19 -6.19 5.96
C ILE A 106 -2.29 -6.86 6.78
N GLY A 107 -3.52 -6.36 6.71
CA GLY A 107 -4.69 -6.95 7.37
C GLY A 107 -4.97 -8.36 6.86
N GLY A 108 -4.96 -8.55 5.52
CA GLY A 108 -5.09 -9.86 4.89
C GLY A 108 -4.00 -10.85 5.34
N LEU A 109 -2.75 -10.40 5.42
CA LEU A 109 -1.62 -11.22 5.88
C LEU A 109 -1.76 -11.62 7.35
N CYS A 110 -2.12 -10.68 8.23
CA CYS A 110 -2.33 -10.97 9.65
C CYS A 110 -3.49 -11.96 9.85
N GLY A 111 -4.60 -11.77 9.13
CA GLY A 111 -5.75 -12.68 9.18
C GLY A 111 -5.42 -14.08 8.66
N ALA A 112 -4.74 -14.17 7.52
CA ALA A 112 -4.32 -15.44 6.95
C ALA A 112 -3.31 -16.18 7.85
N ALA A 113 -2.35 -15.46 8.45
CA ALA A 113 -1.40 -16.04 9.40
C ALA A 113 -2.07 -16.52 10.69
N LEU A 114 -3.05 -15.78 11.21
CA LEU A 114 -3.83 -16.18 12.39
C LEU A 114 -4.64 -17.46 12.11
N ALA A 115 -5.26 -17.55 10.94
CA ALA A 115 -5.96 -18.75 10.50
C ALA A 115 -4.99 -19.96 10.35
N ALA A 116 -3.82 -19.74 9.75
CA ALA A 116 -2.78 -20.77 9.62
C ALA A 116 -2.23 -21.23 10.97
N ALA A 117 -2.22 -20.36 11.98
CA ALA A 117 -1.81 -20.66 13.36
C ALA A 117 -2.95 -21.20 14.24
N SER A 118 -4.07 -21.63 13.65
CA SER A 118 -5.24 -22.17 14.36
C SER A 118 -5.78 -21.21 15.44
N GLY A 119 -5.75 -19.91 15.17
CA GLY A 119 -6.25 -18.88 16.10
C GLY A 119 -5.24 -18.44 17.16
N ASN A 120 -3.98 -18.87 17.09
CA ASN A 120 -2.96 -18.40 18.01
C ASN A 120 -2.47 -16.98 17.65
N TRP A 121 -2.85 -16.01 18.48
CA TRP A 121 -2.51 -14.59 18.33
C TRP A 121 -1.02 -14.27 18.51
N SER A 122 -0.23 -15.17 19.10
CA SER A 122 1.22 -14.98 19.24
C SER A 122 1.97 -14.99 17.91
N VAL A 123 1.31 -15.44 16.84
CA VAL A 123 1.87 -15.46 15.47
C VAL A 123 2.09 -14.05 14.91
N ILE A 124 1.36 -13.06 15.42
CA ILE A 124 1.48 -11.67 15.00
C ILE A 124 2.51 -10.98 15.89
N LYS A 125 3.49 -10.31 15.28
CA LYS A 125 4.55 -9.57 15.98
C LYS A 125 4.03 -8.19 16.36
N TRP A 126 3.31 -8.10 17.48
CA TRP A 126 2.69 -6.83 17.93
C TRP A 126 3.71 -5.75 18.27
N ASN A 127 4.53 -5.97 19.30
CA ASN A 127 5.39 -4.92 19.89
C ASN A 127 6.55 -4.50 18.98
N ALA A 128 7.11 -5.43 18.19
CA ALA A 128 8.27 -5.18 17.32
C ALA A 128 7.89 -5.06 15.83
N GLY A 129 6.65 -5.38 15.48
CA GLY A 129 6.16 -5.42 14.10
C GLY A 129 5.02 -4.45 13.89
N VAL A 130 3.79 -4.94 14.02
CA VAL A 130 2.56 -4.21 13.64
C VAL A 130 2.47 -2.85 14.32
N TRP A 131 2.76 -2.75 15.61
CA TRP A 131 2.59 -1.50 16.34
C TRP A 131 3.56 -0.39 15.88
N PRO A 132 4.89 -0.57 15.93
CA PRO A 132 5.83 0.46 15.53
C PRO A 132 5.94 0.64 14.01
N LYS A 133 5.69 -0.40 13.19
CA LYS A 133 5.93 -0.36 11.74
C LYS A 133 4.70 -0.06 10.91
N VAL A 134 3.50 -0.25 11.46
CA VAL A 134 2.24 -0.04 10.74
C VAL A 134 1.42 1.03 11.44
N VAL A 135 1.02 0.78 12.69
CA VAL A 135 0.03 1.65 13.36
C VAL A 135 0.60 3.03 13.70
N VAL A 136 1.83 3.10 14.21
CA VAL A 136 2.46 4.40 14.51
C VAL A 136 2.59 5.23 13.22
N PRO A 137 3.23 4.75 12.14
CA PRO A 137 3.29 5.48 10.87
C PRO A 137 1.93 5.82 10.26
N MET A 138 0.93 4.93 10.39
CA MET A 138 -0.43 5.17 9.89
C MET A 138 -1.04 6.43 10.50
N ILE A 139 -0.82 6.66 11.79
CA ILE A 139 -1.32 7.84 12.48
C ILE A 139 -0.40 9.03 12.27
N THR A 140 0.92 8.86 12.37
CA THR A 140 1.86 9.99 12.35
C THR A 140 2.10 10.54 10.94
N SER A 141 2.00 9.72 9.89
CA SER A 141 2.32 10.15 8.52
C SER A 141 1.34 11.18 7.93
N PRO A 142 0.01 11.12 8.14
CA PRO A 142 -0.87 12.22 7.74
C PRO A 142 -0.52 13.54 8.41
N PHE A 143 -0.25 13.56 9.73
CA PHE A 143 0.15 14.77 10.43
C PHE A 143 1.46 15.35 9.88
N ALA A 144 2.46 14.49 9.68
CA ALA A 144 3.71 14.89 9.05
C ALA A 144 3.48 15.46 7.65
N GLY A 145 2.65 14.80 6.83
CA GLY A 145 2.28 15.25 5.49
C GLY A 145 1.62 16.63 5.49
N PHE A 146 0.68 16.89 6.40
CA PHE A 146 0.06 18.21 6.54
C PHE A 146 1.05 19.28 7.00
N ILE A 147 1.88 18.98 7.99
CA ILE A 147 2.87 19.93 8.52
C ILE A 147 3.89 20.29 7.44
N PHE A 148 4.53 19.29 6.83
CA PHE A 148 5.55 19.53 5.81
C PHE A 148 4.96 20.15 4.53
N GLY A 149 3.75 19.72 4.13
CA GLY A 149 3.03 20.31 3.00
C GLY A 149 2.72 21.79 3.24
N ALA A 150 2.22 22.14 4.43
CA ALA A 150 1.93 23.53 4.79
C ALA A 150 3.21 24.39 4.87
N LEU A 151 4.28 23.85 5.46
CA LEU A 151 5.57 24.54 5.51
C LEU A 151 6.13 24.80 4.11
N LEU A 152 6.10 23.80 3.23
CA LEU A 152 6.57 23.95 1.85
C LEU A 152 5.74 25.00 1.09
N MET A 153 4.41 24.96 1.23
CA MET A 153 3.52 25.95 0.64
C MET A 153 3.84 27.37 1.13
N PHE A 154 4.03 27.55 2.44
CA PHE A 154 4.38 28.83 3.05
C PHE A 154 5.71 29.36 2.51
N LEU A 155 6.74 28.50 2.43
CA LEU A 155 8.05 28.89 1.90
C LEU A 155 7.98 29.30 0.44
N LEU A 156 7.24 28.55 -0.40
CA LEU A 156 7.03 28.91 -1.80
C LEU A 156 6.30 30.24 -1.94
N PHE A 157 5.28 30.48 -1.11
CA PHE A 157 4.53 31.73 -1.11
C PHE A 157 5.45 32.92 -0.80
N VAL A 158 6.25 32.85 0.26
CA VAL A 158 7.20 33.91 0.64
C VAL A 158 8.28 34.11 -0.42
N ALA A 159 8.76 33.04 -1.05
CA ALA A 159 9.81 33.13 -2.07
C ALA A 159 9.32 33.71 -3.41
N LEU A 160 8.09 33.37 -3.82
CA LEU A 160 7.51 33.76 -5.11
C LEU A 160 6.71 35.05 -5.05
N GLN A 161 6.23 35.48 -3.88
CA GLN A 161 5.59 36.79 -3.69
C GLN A 161 6.61 37.92 -3.42
N ARG A 162 7.78 37.84 -4.02
CA ARG A 162 8.64 39.02 -4.19
C ARG A 162 8.12 39.89 -5.33
#